data_AF-A0A2X4VDJ9-F1
#
_entry.id   AF-A0A2X4VDJ9-F1
#
_cell.length_a   1.000
_cell.length_b   1.000
_cell.length_c   1.000
_cell.angle_alpha   90.00
_cell.angle_beta   90.00
_cell.angle_gamma   90.00
#
_symmetry.space_group_name_H-M   'P 1'
#
loop_
_entity.id
_entity.type
_entity.pdbx_description
1 polymer ?
#
loop_
_entity_poly.entity_id
_entity_poly.type
_entity_poly.pdbx_seq_one_letter_code
_entity_poly.pdbx_strand_id
1 'polypeptide(L)'
;MTLSSAFQPVFIPQGDCQLSLLFSELERIDLLLQHYYYCHSPRHEGFNAFLLSEEEVEARMQHPVGRPHWASVTQPVYRAGNGQPLLTEGLTDLINRFELTDFERDTVLLGLLLHFDSHYYELFSWIQEGKQSQLPSFSLALTLFCPSDREKRAQQASFLHQAPLMSCQLLTIEENKKIRHGAKPAL
;
A
#
# COMPACT_ATOMS: atom_id res chain seq x y z
N MET A 1 -54.08 -12.52 19.77
CA MET A 1 -53.28 -11.54 19.00
C MET A 1 -52.20 -11.01 19.92
N THR A 2 -50.98 -11.54 19.84
CA THR A 2 -49.80 -11.04 20.58
C THR A 2 -48.79 -10.60 19.53
N LEU A 3 -48.62 -9.30 19.39
CA LEU A 3 -47.71 -8.70 18.42
C LEU A 3 -46.26 -8.81 18.89
N SER A 4 -45.49 -9.54 18.09
CA SER A 4 -44.15 -9.18 17.60
C SER A 4 -43.10 -8.72 18.62
N SER A 5 -42.25 -9.67 19.02
CA SER A 5 -40.90 -9.39 19.53
C SER A 5 -40.07 -8.78 18.41
N ALA A 6 -39.83 -7.47 18.48
CA ALA A 6 -38.91 -6.79 17.58
C ALA A 6 -37.49 -7.28 17.87
N PHE A 7 -36.94 -8.06 16.94
CA PHE A 7 -35.50 -8.22 16.79
C PHE A 7 -34.93 -6.82 16.54
N GLN A 8 -34.29 -6.24 17.55
CA GLN A 8 -33.40 -5.11 17.31
C GLN A 8 -32.10 -5.68 16.74
N PRO A 9 -31.72 -5.37 15.50
CA PRO A 9 -30.39 -5.71 15.03
C PRO A 9 -29.40 -4.89 15.86
N VAL A 10 -28.45 -5.57 16.49
CA VAL A 10 -27.27 -4.94 17.09
C VAL A 10 -26.58 -4.21 15.94
N PHE A 11 -26.66 -2.88 15.96
CA PHE A 11 -26.01 -2.02 14.97
C PHE A 11 -24.51 -2.04 15.29
N ILE A 12 -23.78 -3.02 14.75
CA ILE A 12 -22.32 -3.00 14.76
C ILE A 12 -21.93 -1.85 13.81
N PRO A 13 -21.17 -0.84 14.25
CA PRO A 13 -20.70 0.21 13.36
C PRO A 13 -19.75 -0.42 12.33
N GLN A 14 -20.28 -0.70 11.13
CA GLN A 14 -19.53 -1.32 10.01
C GLN A 14 -18.27 -0.52 9.64
N GLY A 15 -18.25 0.80 9.90
CA GLY A 15 -17.13 1.68 9.58
C GLY A 15 -15.82 1.36 10.33
N ASP A 16 -15.90 0.82 11.56
CA ASP A 16 -14.71 0.49 12.35
C ASP A 16 -14.00 -0.76 11.82
N CYS A 17 -14.78 -1.72 11.29
CA CYS A 17 -14.26 -2.97 10.73
C CYS A 17 -13.46 -2.72 9.44
N GLN A 18 -13.91 -1.82 8.57
CA GLN A 18 -13.27 -1.63 7.26
C GLN A 18 -11.97 -0.84 7.33
N LEU A 19 -11.88 0.14 8.24
CA LEU A 19 -10.62 0.82 8.54
C LEU A 19 -9.62 -0.14 9.18
N SER A 20 -10.08 -1.04 10.05
CA SER A 20 -9.24 -2.08 10.63
C SER A 20 -8.71 -3.04 9.56
N LEU A 21 -9.54 -3.40 8.57
CA LEU A 21 -9.12 -4.21 7.42
C LEU A 21 -8.08 -3.48 6.57
N LEU A 22 -8.30 -2.20 6.25
CA LEU A 22 -7.32 -1.41 5.51
C LEU A 22 -5.98 -1.34 6.23
N PHE A 23 -5.97 -1.08 7.54
CA PHE A 23 -4.73 -1.06 8.32
C PHE A 23 -4.07 -2.43 8.40
N SER A 24 -4.84 -3.51 8.52
CA SER A 24 -4.28 -4.86 8.52
C SER A 24 -3.60 -5.18 7.19
N GLU A 25 -4.21 -4.81 6.06
CA GLU A 25 -3.58 -4.99 4.75
C GLU A 25 -2.36 -4.07 4.57
N LEU A 26 -2.44 -2.81 4.99
CA LEU A 26 -1.30 -1.89 4.95
C LEU A 26 -0.13 -2.38 5.82
N GLU A 27 -0.40 -2.98 6.99
CA GLU A 27 0.63 -3.57 7.83
C GLU A 27 1.34 -4.70 7.08
N ARG A 28 0.59 -5.59 6.43
CA ARG A 28 1.18 -6.68 5.66
C ARG A 28 2.09 -6.16 4.56
N ILE A 29 1.66 -5.15 3.81
CA ILE A 29 2.48 -4.56 2.72
C ILE A 29 3.71 -3.83 3.30
N ASP A 30 3.55 -3.08 4.39
CA ASP A 30 4.65 -2.43 5.12
C ASP A 30 5.71 -3.45 5.57
N LEU A 31 5.29 -4.53 6.23
CA LEU A 31 6.20 -5.58 6.71
C LEU A 31 6.92 -6.30 5.57
N LEU A 32 6.23 -6.59 4.45
CA LEU A 32 6.87 -7.16 3.26
C LEU A 32 7.95 -6.25 2.70
N LEU A 33 7.69 -4.94 2.66
CA LEU A 33 8.64 -3.94 2.18
C LEU A 33 9.85 -3.82 3.11
N GLN A 34 9.64 -3.79 4.42
CA GLN A 34 10.71 -3.74 5.42
C GLN A 34 11.56 -5.00 5.41
N HIS A 35 10.92 -6.17 5.33
CA HIS A 35 11.64 -7.44 5.20
C HIS A 35 12.48 -7.48 3.92
N TYR A 36 11.92 -7.02 2.80
CA TYR A 36 12.68 -6.91 1.54
C TYR A 36 13.91 -5.99 1.68
N TYR A 37 13.75 -4.84 2.36
CA TYR A 37 14.86 -3.93 2.66
C TYR A 37 15.98 -4.65 3.43
N TYR A 38 15.67 -5.36 4.52
CA TYR A 38 16.67 -6.07 5.33
C TYR A 38 17.37 -7.19 4.57
N CYS A 39 16.65 -7.93 3.72
CA CYS A 39 17.23 -9.04 2.97
C CYS A 39 18.08 -8.61 1.76
N HIS A 40 17.77 -7.48 1.13
CA HIS A 40 18.33 -7.15 -0.19
C HIS A 40 19.08 -5.82 -0.27
N SER A 41 18.91 -4.91 0.70
CA SER A 41 19.53 -3.58 0.64
C SER A 41 20.69 -3.42 1.64
N PRO A 42 21.73 -2.65 1.30
CA PRO A 42 22.73 -2.26 2.27
C PRO A 42 22.07 -1.44 3.38
N ARG A 43 22.38 -1.78 4.64
CA ARG A 43 21.86 -1.10 5.83
C ARG A 43 22.22 0.37 5.78
N HIS A 44 21.24 1.23 6.04
CA HIS A 44 21.38 2.68 6.01
C HIS A 44 20.82 3.25 7.30
N GLU A 45 21.69 3.86 8.11
CA GLU A 45 21.35 4.31 9.46
C GLU A 45 20.20 5.32 9.50
N GLY A 46 19.98 6.08 8.41
CA GLY A 46 18.89 7.05 8.31
C GLY A 46 17.48 6.43 8.40
N PHE A 47 17.33 5.14 8.07
CA PHE A 47 16.04 4.46 8.16
C PHE A 47 15.76 3.84 9.53
N ASN A 48 16.76 3.71 10.41
CA ASN A 48 16.60 3.07 11.72
C ASN A 48 15.63 3.82 12.65
N ALA A 49 15.41 5.11 12.42
CA ALA A 49 14.46 5.92 13.19
C ALA A 49 13.00 5.73 12.73
N PHE A 50 12.81 5.26 11.49
CA PHE A 50 11.50 5.06 10.88
C PHE A 50 11.10 3.58 10.87
N LEU A 51 11.97 2.70 10.35
CA LEU A 51 11.69 1.27 10.23
C LEU A 51 11.74 0.56 11.58
N LEU A 52 10.96 -0.52 11.69
CA LEU A 52 11.10 -1.47 12.80
C LEU A 52 12.44 -2.19 12.70
N SER A 53 12.97 -2.66 13.84
CA SER A 53 14.14 -3.54 13.81
C SER A 53 13.84 -4.83 13.02
N GLU A 54 14.90 -5.46 12.49
CA GLU A 54 14.78 -6.71 11.72
C GLU A 54 14.03 -7.79 12.52
N GLU A 55 14.33 -7.91 13.81
CA GLU A 55 13.69 -8.84 14.73
C GLU A 55 12.20 -8.51 14.96
N GLU A 56 11.83 -7.23 15.04
CA GLU A 56 10.43 -6.82 15.19
C GLU A 56 9.63 -7.05 13.91
N VAL A 57 10.24 -6.85 12.73
CA VAL A 57 9.61 -7.18 11.44
C VAL A 57 9.28 -8.67 11.40
N GLU A 58 10.26 -9.54 11.70
CA GLU A 58 10.03 -10.99 11.73
C GLU A 58 8.96 -11.39 12.74
N ALA A 59 8.97 -10.79 13.94
CA ALA A 59 7.97 -11.05 14.96
C ALA A 59 6.56 -10.66 14.50
N ARG A 60 6.40 -9.51 13.84
CA ARG A 60 5.09 -9.05 13.33
C ARG A 60 4.64 -9.76 12.07
N MET A 61 5.55 -10.26 11.24
CA MET A 61 5.19 -11.14 10.13
C MET A 61 4.57 -12.45 10.63
N GLN A 62 5.03 -12.96 11.78
CA GLN A 62 4.44 -14.14 12.44
C GLN A 62 3.16 -13.81 13.21
N HIS A 63 3.14 -12.65 13.89
CA HIS A 63 2.03 -12.21 14.73
C HIS A 63 1.67 -10.75 14.39
N PRO A 64 0.86 -10.53 13.33
CA PRO A 64 0.46 -9.19 12.92
C PRO A 64 -0.33 -8.47 14.02
N VAL A 65 -0.13 -7.17 14.14
CA VAL A 65 -0.80 -6.32 15.15
C VAL A 65 -2.16 -5.81 14.62
N GLY A 66 -2.40 -5.92 13.32
CA GLY A 66 -3.56 -5.38 12.60
C GLY A 66 -3.37 -3.93 12.14
N ARG A 67 -2.17 -3.37 12.23
CA ARG A 67 -1.86 -1.99 11.81
C ARG A 67 -0.36 -1.73 11.59
N PRO A 68 0.00 -0.81 10.68
CA PRO A 68 1.38 -0.39 10.51
C PRO A 68 1.94 0.29 11.77
N HIS A 69 3.26 0.23 11.94
CA HIS A 69 3.93 0.81 13.10
C HIS A 69 3.77 2.34 13.21
N TRP A 70 3.67 3.04 12.08
CA TRP A 70 3.43 4.49 12.01
C TRP A 70 1.95 4.88 12.23
N ALA A 71 1.02 3.93 12.12
CA ALA A 71 -0.40 4.21 12.32
C ALA A 71 -0.72 4.32 13.82
N SER A 72 -0.65 5.55 14.35
CA SER A 72 -1.00 5.86 15.74
C SER A 72 -2.45 5.48 16.08
N VAL A 73 -2.68 5.08 17.34
CA VAL A 73 -4.01 4.76 17.91
C VAL A 73 -5.01 5.94 17.76
N THR A 74 -4.49 7.16 17.69
CA THR A 74 -5.27 8.40 17.62
C THR A 74 -5.19 9.01 16.23
N GLN A 75 -5.88 8.41 15.26
CA GLN A 75 -6.24 9.18 14.06
C GLN A 75 -7.52 9.97 14.36
N PRO A 76 -7.59 11.27 13.98
CA PRO A 76 -8.83 12.00 14.04
C PRO A 76 -9.80 11.31 13.07
N VAL A 77 -10.87 10.73 13.61
CA VAL A 77 -11.99 10.26 12.80
C VAL A 77 -12.47 11.46 11.97
N TYR A 78 -12.17 11.46 10.67
CA TYR A 78 -12.70 12.45 9.74
C TYR A 78 -14.22 12.22 9.66
N ARG A 79 -14.95 12.93 10.52
CA ARG A 79 -16.40 12.98 10.48
C ARG A 79 -16.80 13.88 9.32
N ALA A 80 -17.52 13.31 8.37
CA ALA A 80 -18.26 14.10 7.42
C ALA A 80 -19.24 15.01 8.19
N GLY A 81 -19.55 16.20 7.66
CA GLY A 81 -20.40 17.20 8.33
C GLY A 81 -21.82 16.73 8.72
N ASN A 82 -22.19 15.52 8.33
CA ASN A 82 -23.43 14.81 8.66
C ASN A 82 -23.27 13.72 9.75
N GLY A 83 -22.13 13.64 10.44
CA GLY A 83 -21.92 12.73 11.58
C GLY A 83 -21.75 11.25 11.22
N GLN A 84 -21.70 10.92 9.92
CA GLN A 84 -21.41 9.58 9.42
C GLN A 84 -19.89 9.46 9.13
N PRO A 85 -19.24 8.32 9.40
CA PRO A 85 -17.92 8.04 8.87
C PRO A 85 -18.00 8.03 7.34
N LEU A 86 -17.25 8.92 6.68
CA LEU A 86 -17.22 9.00 5.21
C LEU A 86 -16.62 7.72 4.55
N LEU A 87 -16.01 6.85 5.36
CA LEU A 87 -15.20 5.70 4.95
C LEU A 87 -15.86 4.34 5.25
N THR A 88 -17.19 4.30 5.33
CA THR A 88 -17.92 3.05 5.61
C THR A 88 -17.84 2.04 4.44
N GLU A 89 -17.31 2.48 3.28
CA GLU A 89 -17.19 1.73 2.03
C GLU A 89 -15.86 1.97 1.27
N GLY A 90 -14.71 1.81 1.93
CA GLY A 90 -13.37 2.09 1.38
C GLY A 90 -12.78 0.97 0.52
N LEU A 91 -12.02 0.04 1.13
CA LEU A 91 -11.18 -0.92 0.40
C LEU A 91 -11.99 -2.05 -0.26
N THR A 92 -13.00 -2.58 0.43
CA THR A 92 -13.83 -3.68 -0.08
C THR A 92 -14.60 -3.25 -1.33
N ASP A 93 -15.14 -2.03 -1.32
CA ASP A 93 -15.89 -1.50 -2.45
C ASP A 93 -14.98 -1.10 -3.60
N LEU A 94 -13.76 -0.62 -3.33
CA LEU A 94 -12.73 -0.44 -4.36
C LEU A 94 -12.44 -1.78 -5.08
N ILE A 95 -12.19 -2.85 -4.32
CA ILE A 95 -11.91 -4.17 -4.89
C ILE A 95 -13.10 -4.65 -5.72
N ASN A 96 -14.32 -4.59 -5.18
CA ASN A 96 -15.52 -5.08 -5.84
C ASN A 96 -15.88 -4.26 -7.09
N ARG A 97 -15.73 -2.93 -7.04
CA ARG A 97 -16.14 -2.03 -8.12
C ARG A 97 -15.21 -2.10 -9.33
N PHE A 98 -13.93 -2.38 -9.10
CA PHE A 98 -12.91 -2.47 -10.15
C PHE A 98 -12.49 -3.92 -10.45
N GLU A 99 -13.15 -4.90 -9.80
CA GLU A 99 -12.87 -6.33 -9.94
C GLU A 99 -11.37 -6.66 -9.76
N LEU A 100 -10.74 -6.00 -8.77
CA LEU A 100 -9.29 -6.11 -8.56
C LEU A 100 -8.93 -7.50 -8.08
N THR A 101 -7.89 -8.08 -8.68
CA THR A 101 -7.22 -9.25 -8.12
C THR A 101 -6.46 -8.90 -6.84
N ASP A 102 -6.09 -9.92 -6.06
CA ASP A 102 -5.27 -9.72 -4.85
C ASP A 102 -3.95 -9.00 -5.16
N PHE A 103 -3.31 -9.32 -6.28
CA PHE A 103 -2.09 -8.65 -6.73
C PHE A 103 -2.32 -7.17 -7.06
N GLU A 104 -3.41 -6.85 -7.75
CA GLU A 104 -3.74 -5.47 -8.11
C GLU A 104 -4.10 -4.64 -6.89
N ARG A 105 -4.89 -5.20 -5.96
CA ARG A 105 -5.15 -4.59 -4.65
C ARG A 105 -3.85 -4.26 -3.92
N ASP A 106 -2.96 -5.24 -3.81
CA ASP A 106 -1.68 -5.10 -3.09
C ASP A 106 -0.78 -4.05 -3.75
N THR A 107 -0.82 -3.96 -5.08
CA THR A 107 -0.08 -2.93 -5.82
C THR A 107 -0.65 -1.52 -5.58
N VAL A 108 -1.97 -1.37 -5.49
CA VAL A 108 -2.60 -0.10 -5.11
C VAL A 108 -2.21 0.28 -3.69
N LEU A 109 -2.24 -0.67 -2.75
CA LEU A 109 -1.85 -0.43 -1.36
C LEU A 109 -0.36 -0.08 -1.22
N LEU A 110 0.51 -0.67 -2.02
CA LEU A 110 1.93 -0.31 -2.10
C LEU A 110 2.13 1.15 -2.52
N GLY A 111 1.37 1.61 -3.52
CA GLY A 111 1.34 3.03 -3.90
C GLY A 111 0.76 3.92 -2.81
N LEU A 112 -0.22 3.42 -2.05
CA LEU A 112 -0.89 4.17 -0.99
C LEU A 112 0.05 4.50 0.18
N LEU A 113 1.08 3.69 0.46
CA LEU A 113 2.05 3.94 1.52
C LEU A 113 2.71 5.34 1.42
N LEU A 114 3.00 5.79 0.19
CA LEU A 114 3.56 7.13 -0.09
C LEU A 114 2.72 8.28 0.43
N HIS A 115 1.41 8.09 0.53
CA HIS A 115 0.47 9.11 0.96
C HIS A 115 0.36 9.20 2.49
N PHE A 116 0.87 8.20 3.22
CA PHE A 116 0.84 8.17 4.68
C PHE A 116 2.10 8.75 5.31
N ASP A 117 3.27 8.46 4.75
CA ASP A 117 4.56 8.93 5.29
C ASP A 117 5.57 9.21 4.18
N SER A 118 6.27 10.34 4.28
CA SER A 118 7.26 10.75 3.28
C SER A 118 8.50 9.85 3.23
N HIS A 119 8.83 9.14 4.30
CA HIS A 119 10.00 8.25 4.33
C HIS A 119 9.89 7.11 3.31
N TYR A 120 8.68 6.76 2.86
CA TYR A 120 8.49 5.77 1.80
C TYR A 120 9.09 6.23 0.46
N TYR A 121 9.08 7.53 0.14
CA TYR A 121 9.73 8.04 -1.08
C TYR A 121 11.25 7.77 -1.06
N GLU A 122 11.89 7.99 0.09
CA GLU A 122 13.31 7.70 0.28
C GLU A 122 13.59 6.20 0.27
N LEU A 123 12.74 5.42 0.94
CA LEU A 123 12.85 3.96 0.98
C LEU A 123 12.75 3.35 -0.42
N PHE A 124 11.78 3.76 -1.24
CA PHE A 124 11.66 3.27 -2.62
C PHE A 124 12.84 3.68 -3.49
N SER A 125 13.36 4.90 -3.32
CA SER A 125 14.57 5.31 -4.04
C SER A 125 15.79 4.49 -3.63
N TRP A 126 15.87 4.10 -2.36
CA TRP A 126 16.99 3.34 -1.81
C TRP A 126 16.98 1.89 -2.30
N ILE A 127 15.87 1.16 -2.10
CA ILE A 127 15.76 -0.27 -2.44
C ILE A 127 15.76 -0.53 -3.95
N GLN A 128 15.52 0.50 -4.76
CA GLN A 128 15.53 0.42 -6.23
C GLN A 128 16.85 0.94 -6.83
N GLU A 129 17.92 0.97 -6.02
CA GLU A 129 19.31 1.19 -6.42
C GLU A 129 19.53 2.44 -7.28
N GLY A 130 18.94 3.57 -6.89
CA GLY A 130 19.24 4.86 -7.53
C GLY A 130 18.59 5.07 -8.90
N LYS A 131 17.57 4.28 -9.28
CA LYS A 131 16.56 4.83 -10.19
C LYS A 131 16.04 6.11 -9.52
N GLN A 132 16.08 7.25 -10.20
CA GLN A 132 15.54 8.54 -9.71
C GLN A 132 14.00 8.53 -9.53
N SER A 133 13.41 7.36 -9.29
CA SER A 133 11.99 7.20 -9.06
C SER A 133 11.80 6.93 -7.58
N GLN A 134 11.22 7.92 -6.92
CA GLN A 134 10.78 7.83 -5.54
C GLN A 134 9.44 7.06 -5.43
N LEU A 135 8.97 6.48 -6.54
CA LEU A 135 7.74 5.71 -6.63
C LEU A 135 8.06 4.21 -6.69
N PRO A 136 7.16 3.35 -6.17
CA PRO A 136 7.30 1.91 -6.32
C PRO A 136 7.24 1.55 -7.81
N SER A 137 8.26 0.84 -8.28
CA SER A 137 8.27 0.30 -9.65
C SER A 137 7.42 -0.95 -9.75
N PHE A 138 6.94 -1.26 -10.96
CA PHE A 138 6.25 -2.52 -11.24
C PHE A 138 7.15 -3.73 -10.93
N SER A 139 8.46 -3.62 -11.15
CA SER A 139 9.42 -4.69 -10.77
C SER A 139 9.46 -4.93 -9.25
N LEU A 140 9.31 -3.88 -8.44
CA LEU A 140 9.25 -4.02 -6.99
C LEU A 140 7.95 -4.72 -6.57
N ALA A 141 6.80 -4.28 -7.10
CA ALA A 141 5.50 -4.92 -6.80
C ALA A 141 5.51 -6.43 -7.15
N LEU A 142 6.03 -6.80 -8.33
CA LEU A 142 6.21 -8.20 -8.73
C LEU A 142 7.16 -8.95 -7.78
N THR A 143 8.19 -8.30 -7.27
CA THR A 143 9.16 -8.94 -6.37
C THR A 143 8.58 -9.16 -4.98
N LEU A 144 7.78 -8.22 -4.47
CA LEU A 144 7.17 -8.29 -3.15
C LEU A 144 5.99 -9.29 -3.12
N PHE A 145 5.16 -9.32 -4.16
CA PHE A 145 3.88 -10.04 -4.12
C PHE A 145 3.87 -11.37 -4.87
N CYS A 146 4.88 -11.67 -5.70
CA CYS A 146 4.94 -12.93 -6.44
C CYS A 146 6.09 -13.81 -5.96
N PRO A 147 5.81 -14.96 -5.32
CA PRO A 147 6.85 -15.90 -4.85
C PRO A 147 7.64 -16.60 -5.97
N SER A 148 7.12 -16.67 -7.21
CA SER A 148 7.77 -17.40 -8.31
C SER A 148 7.89 -16.59 -9.60
N ASP A 149 8.91 -16.88 -10.42
CA ASP A 149 9.10 -16.23 -11.72
C ASP A 149 7.97 -16.51 -12.72
N ARG A 150 7.28 -17.65 -12.57
CA ARG A 150 6.09 -17.95 -13.37
C ARG A 150 4.96 -16.99 -13.03
N GLU A 151 4.75 -16.74 -11.74
CA GLU A 151 3.72 -15.81 -11.27
C GLU A 151 4.09 -14.37 -11.61
N LYS A 152 5.36 -13.97 -11.46
CA LYS A 152 5.84 -12.66 -11.92
C LYS A 152 5.51 -12.42 -13.39
N ARG A 153 5.76 -13.40 -14.26
CA ARG A 153 5.42 -13.31 -15.69
C ARG A 153 3.91 -13.23 -15.94
N ALA A 154 3.10 -13.94 -15.17
CA ALA A 154 1.64 -13.86 -15.30
C ALA A 154 1.13 -12.47 -14.88
N GLN A 155 1.62 -11.94 -13.76
CA GLN A 155 1.20 -10.65 -13.20
C GLN A 155 1.71 -9.43 -13.97
N GLN A 156 2.63 -9.61 -14.93
CA GLN A 156 2.94 -8.56 -15.91
C GLN A 156 1.70 -8.12 -16.70
N ALA A 157 0.71 -9.00 -16.88
CA ALA A 157 -0.54 -8.68 -17.56
C ALA A 157 -1.37 -7.60 -16.83
N SER A 158 -1.25 -7.53 -15.49
CA SER A 158 -1.96 -6.57 -14.64
C SER A 158 -1.49 -5.13 -14.83
N PHE A 159 -0.35 -4.92 -15.51
CA PHE A 159 0.18 -3.60 -15.87
C PHE A 159 -0.06 -3.20 -17.33
N LEU A 160 -0.79 -4.02 -18.11
CA LEU A 160 -1.17 -3.65 -19.47
C LEU A 160 -2.21 -2.53 -19.44
N HIS A 161 -2.24 -1.69 -20.49
CA HIS A 161 -3.19 -0.57 -20.59
C HIS A 161 -4.66 -0.96 -20.43
N GLN A 162 -5.01 -2.22 -20.71
CA GLN A 162 -6.37 -2.75 -20.63
C GLN A 162 -6.71 -3.29 -19.24
N ALA A 163 -5.73 -3.52 -18.38
CA ALA A 163 -5.95 -4.04 -17.03
C ALA A 163 -6.64 -2.97 -16.15
N PRO A 164 -7.41 -3.37 -15.12
CA PRO A 164 -8.09 -2.46 -14.21
C PRO A 164 -7.19 -1.36 -13.65
N LEU A 165 -5.94 -1.69 -13.25
CA LEU A 165 -5.00 -0.73 -12.68
C LEU A 165 -4.75 0.49 -13.58
N MET A 166 -4.62 0.24 -14.90
CA MET A 166 -4.28 1.27 -15.88
C MET A 166 -5.52 1.89 -16.53
N SER A 167 -6.48 1.06 -16.92
CA SER A 167 -7.69 1.51 -17.64
C SER A 167 -8.60 2.37 -16.76
N CYS A 168 -8.66 2.07 -15.46
CA CYS A 168 -9.40 2.86 -14.47
C CYS A 168 -8.54 3.94 -13.80
N GLN A 169 -7.30 4.13 -14.23
CA GLN A 169 -6.35 5.13 -13.71
C GLN A 169 -6.13 5.02 -12.19
N LEU A 170 -6.19 3.80 -11.64
CA LEU A 170 -5.87 3.54 -10.24
C LEU A 170 -4.37 3.73 -9.99
N LEU A 171 -3.55 3.52 -11.03
CA LEU A 171 -2.13 3.86 -11.05
C LEU A 171 -1.83 4.75 -12.25
N THR A 172 -0.90 5.69 -12.06
CA THR A 172 -0.33 6.49 -13.15
C THR A 172 1.14 6.17 -13.28
N ILE A 173 1.61 6.04 -14.53
CA ILE A 173 3.04 5.87 -14.82
C ILE A 173 3.66 7.25 -14.94
N GLU A 174 4.60 7.57 -14.06
CA GLU A 174 5.46 8.72 -14.30
C GLU A 174 6.55 8.35 -15.31
N GLU A 175 6.51 9.01 -16.47
CA GLU A 175 7.65 8.97 -17.38
C GLU A 175 8.83 9.67 -16.71
N ASN A 176 9.90 8.91 -16.43
CA ASN A 176 11.14 9.50 -15.94
C ASN A 176 11.64 10.51 -16.98
N LYS A 177 11.47 11.81 -16.70
CA LYS A 177 12.01 12.90 -17.51
C LYS A 177 13.53 12.72 -17.56
N LYS A 178 14.04 12.09 -18.61
CA LYS A 178 15.46 12.18 -18.98
C LYS A 178 15.81 13.66 -19.06
N ILE A 179 16.50 14.18 -18.04
CA ILE A 179 17.11 15.49 -18.08
C ILE A 179 18.11 15.45 -19.22
N ARG A 180 17.71 15.99 -20.38
CA ARG A 180 18.63 16.28 -21.49
C ARG A 180 19.67 17.23 -20.92
N HIS A 181 20.86 16.72 -20.60
CA HIS A 181 21.99 17.57 -20.29
C HIS A 181 22.26 18.42 -21.52
N GLY A 182 21.87 19.69 -21.45
CA GLY A 182 22.23 20.69 -22.45
C GLY A 182 23.75 20.75 -22.51
N ALA A 183 24.31 20.26 -23.62
CA ALA A 183 25.68 20.57 -23.97
C ALA A 183 25.83 22.10 -23.97
N LYS A 184 26.61 22.64 -23.04
CA LYS A 184 27.08 24.02 -23.14
C LYS A 184 27.92 24.13 -24.42
N PRO A 185 27.60 25.04 -25.35
CA PRO A 185 28.55 25.36 -26.41
C PRO A 185 29.75 26.06 -25.77
N ALA A 186 30.94 25.59 -26.12
CA ALA A 186 32.19 26.25 -25.80
C ALA A 186 32.26 27.57 -26.59
N LEU A 187 32.44 28.68 -25.86
CA LEU A 187 33.00 29.93 -26.37
C LEU A 187 34.03 30.41 -25.35
#